data_AF-A0A0R2FM14-F1
#
_entry.id   AF-A0A0R2FM14-F1
#
_cell.length_a   1.000
_cell.length_b   1.000
_cell.length_c   1.000
_cell.angle_alpha   90.00
_cell.angle_beta   90.00
_cell.angle_gamma   90.00
#
_symmetry.space_group_name_H-M   'P 1'
#
loop_
_entity.id
_entity.type
_entity.pdbx_description
1 polymer ?
#
loop_
_entity_poly.entity_id
_entity_poly.type
_entity_poly.pdbx_seq_one_letter_code
_entity_poly.pdbx_strand_id
1 'polypeptide(L)'
;MKQKWFWRVLLCGLLCVGALLQPLTQTVQATSTKKTINWRKPSQQKAYPNLKKHPQVWIDVSQKKQRVYIKDGKKVLYTMYASTGKDHSTPNGTFHIQKERGKFFYNQQSGEGAKYWTSWKDHGVYLFHSVPTDQEGHFLKKEADQLGKEANSHGCVRLTVPDAKWINENMPVGTKVVIHQ
;
A
#
# COMPACT_ATOMS: atom_id res chain seq x y z
N MET A 1 -14.13 -76.55 22.20
CA MET A 1 -13.11 -77.24 23.03
C MET A 1 -12.14 -76.17 23.52
N LYS A 2 -12.08 -75.85 24.83
CA LYS A 2 -11.10 -76.38 25.81
C LYS A 2 -9.65 -76.14 25.31
N GLN A 3 -8.72 -75.43 25.95
CA GLN A 3 -8.49 -75.06 27.34
C GLN A 3 -7.45 -73.90 27.41
N LYS A 4 -7.39 -73.29 28.60
CA LYS A 4 -6.36 -72.38 29.13
C LYS A 4 -4.98 -73.10 29.22
N TRP A 5 -3.87 -72.36 29.38
CA TRP A 5 -3.03 -72.39 30.60
C TRP A 5 -1.87 -71.38 30.53
N PHE A 6 -1.53 -70.87 31.72
CA PHE A 6 -0.59 -69.82 32.09
C PHE A 6 0.89 -70.28 32.06
N TRP A 7 1.86 -69.35 32.07
CA TRP A 7 2.73 -69.09 33.24
C TRP A 7 3.59 -67.82 33.07
N ARG A 8 3.80 -67.15 34.21
CA ARG A 8 4.49 -65.86 34.41
C ARG A 8 5.98 -66.13 34.64
N VAL A 9 6.83 -65.19 34.23
CA VAL A 9 8.08 -64.88 34.95
C VAL A 9 8.13 -63.38 35.15
N LEU A 10 8.12 -62.97 36.43
CA LEU A 10 8.47 -61.62 36.87
C LEU A 10 9.99 -61.46 36.76
N LEU A 11 10.46 -60.34 36.23
CA LEU A 11 11.73 -59.75 36.67
C LEU A 11 11.52 -58.28 36.98
N CYS A 12 11.82 -57.93 38.24
CA CYS A 12 11.98 -56.57 38.74
C CYS A 12 13.07 -55.84 37.94
N GLY A 13 12.72 -54.69 37.38
CA GLY A 13 13.68 -53.68 36.96
C GLY A 13 13.25 -52.34 37.53
N LEU A 14 13.94 -51.86 38.57
CA LEU A 14 13.87 -50.47 39.01
C LEU A 14 14.32 -49.57 37.84
N LEU A 15 13.38 -48.86 37.23
CA LEU A 15 13.68 -47.76 36.31
C LEU A 15 13.77 -46.48 37.14
N CYS A 16 15.00 -46.00 37.37
CA CYS A 16 15.26 -44.64 37.81
C CYS A 16 14.71 -43.68 36.76
N VAL A 17 13.60 -43.00 37.07
CA VAL A 17 13.04 -41.92 36.25
C VAL A 17 13.90 -40.67 36.48
N GLY A 18 14.98 -40.54 35.72
CA GLY A 18 15.70 -39.28 35.58
C GLY A 18 14.94 -38.40 34.57
N ALA A 19 14.04 -37.56 35.06
CA ALA A 19 13.39 -36.54 34.24
C ALA A 19 14.44 -35.46 33.85
N LEU A 20 15.02 -35.60 32.66
CA LEU A 20 15.80 -34.54 32.02
C LEU A 20 14.85 -33.40 31.63
N LEU A 21 14.81 -32.36 32.45
CA LEU A 21 14.18 -31.09 32.11
C LEU A 21 14.98 -30.43 30.97
N GLN A 22 14.50 -30.57 29.73
CA GLN A 22 14.97 -29.74 28.64
C GLN A 22 14.41 -28.33 28.82
N PRO A 23 15.23 -27.26 28.77
CA PRO A 23 14.71 -25.91 28.81
C PRO A 23 13.91 -25.65 27.53
N LEU A 24 12.62 -25.32 27.70
CA LEU A 24 11.77 -24.82 26.63
C LEU A 24 12.32 -23.47 26.18
N THR A 25 13.13 -23.45 25.12
CA THR A 25 13.45 -22.21 24.41
C THR A 25 12.20 -21.74 23.67
N GLN A 26 11.40 -20.90 24.33
CA GLN A 26 10.36 -20.12 23.66
C GLN A 26 11.04 -19.17 22.67
N THR A 27 10.99 -19.51 21.40
CA THR A 27 11.27 -18.57 20.32
C THR A 27 10.24 -17.46 20.39
N VAL A 28 10.63 -16.30 20.94
CA VAL A 28 9.83 -15.07 20.84
C VAL A 28 9.81 -14.68 19.37
N GLN A 29 8.74 -15.06 18.66
CA GLN A 29 8.46 -14.52 17.34
C GLN A 29 8.23 -13.01 17.50
N ALA A 30 9.17 -12.21 17.01
CA ALA A 30 9.00 -10.77 16.92
C ALA A 30 7.79 -10.48 16.02
N THR A 31 6.67 -10.11 16.63
CA THR A 31 5.52 -9.58 15.93
C THR A 31 5.92 -8.24 15.33
N SER A 32 6.27 -8.24 14.05
CA SER A 32 6.37 -7.02 13.24
C SER A 32 4.98 -6.36 13.24
N THR A 33 4.74 -5.47 14.19
CA THR A 33 3.56 -4.60 14.19
C THR A 33 3.62 -3.77 12.90
N LYS A 34 2.82 -4.16 11.90
CA LYS A 34 2.72 -3.50 10.61
C LYS A 34 2.25 -2.06 10.86
N LYS A 35 3.20 -1.12 10.90
CA LYS A 35 2.96 0.30 11.17
C LYS A 35 1.83 0.81 10.27
N THR A 36 0.71 1.20 10.87
CA THR A 36 -0.43 1.76 10.14
C THR A 36 -0.04 3.11 9.55
N ILE A 37 -0.21 3.27 8.24
CA ILE A 37 0.05 4.53 7.53
C ILE A 37 -1.05 5.52 7.91
N ASN A 38 -0.64 6.70 8.40
CA ASN A 38 -1.58 7.79 8.63
C ASN A 38 -1.82 8.54 7.30
N TRP A 39 -2.84 8.11 6.55
CA TRP A 39 -3.22 8.70 5.26
C TRP A 39 -3.69 10.16 5.33
N ARG A 40 -3.85 10.73 6.54
CA ARG A 40 -4.12 12.16 6.76
C ARG A 40 -2.84 13.00 6.90
N LYS A 41 -1.66 12.38 6.91
CA LYS A 41 -0.35 13.04 7.00
C LYS A 41 0.45 12.78 5.71
N PRO A 42 1.44 13.65 5.40
CA PRO A 42 2.35 13.41 4.29
C PRO A 42 3.09 12.08 4.43
N SER A 43 3.46 11.48 3.31
CA SER A 43 4.17 10.19 3.32
C SER A 43 5.58 10.26 3.90
N GLN A 44 6.22 11.43 3.86
CA GLN A 44 7.51 11.70 4.48
C GLN A 44 7.43 12.94 5.38
N GLN A 45 8.26 12.95 6.43
CA GLN A 45 8.36 14.09 7.36
C GLN A 45 9.12 15.29 6.75
N LYS A 46 9.83 15.09 5.65
CA LYS A 46 10.56 16.15 4.95
C LYS A 46 9.61 17.01 4.10
N ALA A 47 10.03 18.23 3.79
CA ALA A 47 9.29 19.11 2.89
C ALA A 47 9.17 18.52 1.48
N TYR A 48 8.08 18.87 0.79
CA TYR A 48 7.94 18.58 -0.63
C TYR A 48 8.98 19.33 -1.47
N PRO A 49 9.37 18.81 -2.65
CA PRO A 49 10.37 19.45 -3.48
C PRO A 49 9.87 20.76 -4.06
N ASN A 50 10.75 21.77 -4.13
CA ASN A 50 10.48 23.01 -4.85
C ASN A 50 10.69 22.78 -6.35
N LEU A 51 9.60 22.66 -7.10
CA LEU A 51 9.64 22.32 -8.53
C LEU A 51 10.34 23.37 -9.40
N LYS A 52 10.43 24.64 -8.96
CA LYS A 52 11.20 25.67 -9.67
C LYS A 52 12.70 25.34 -9.76
N LYS A 53 13.22 24.52 -8.83
CA LYS A 53 14.61 24.03 -8.83
C LYS A 53 14.79 22.74 -9.63
N HIS A 54 13.70 22.16 -10.16
CA HIS A 54 13.67 20.84 -10.80
C HIS A 54 12.82 20.90 -12.08
N PRO A 55 13.27 21.62 -13.13
CA PRO A 55 12.48 21.79 -14.36
C PRO A 55 12.26 20.49 -15.15
N GLN A 56 13.05 19.44 -14.88
CA GLN A 56 12.96 18.12 -15.51
C GLN A 56 12.31 17.08 -14.58
N VAL A 57 11.50 17.54 -13.62
CA VAL A 57 10.80 16.66 -12.68
C VAL A 57 9.87 15.69 -13.42
N TRP A 58 9.78 14.45 -12.94
CA TRP A 58 8.87 13.44 -13.44
C TRP A 58 8.36 12.54 -12.31
N ILE A 59 7.27 11.83 -12.58
CA ILE A 59 6.58 10.95 -11.63
C ILE A 59 6.84 9.50 -12.04
N ASP A 60 7.26 8.68 -11.08
CA ASP A 60 7.53 7.25 -11.24
C ASP A 60 6.58 6.47 -10.34
N VAL A 61 5.75 5.59 -10.89
CA VAL A 61 4.75 4.81 -10.16
C VAL A 61 5.10 3.34 -10.24
N SER A 62 5.44 2.75 -9.10
CA SER A 62 5.67 1.30 -8.98
C SER A 62 4.46 0.64 -8.35
N GLN A 63 3.77 -0.20 -9.12
CA GLN A 63 2.62 -0.97 -8.67
C GLN A 63 3.04 -2.07 -7.67
N LYS A 64 4.14 -2.78 -7.89
CA LYS A 64 4.68 -3.79 -6.96
C LYS A 64 5.03 -3.19 -5.60
N LYS A 65 5.59 -1.98 -5.56
CA LYS A 65 5.96 -1.32 -4.31
C LYS A 65 4.81 -0.52 -3.70
N GLN A 66 3.76 -0.25 -4.48
CA GLN A 66 2.66 0.63 -4.09
C GLN A 66 3.21 1.99 -3.64
N ARG A 67 4.06 2.58 -4.49
CA ARG A 67 4.73 3.87 -4.24
C ARG A 67 4.69 4.74 -5.49
N VAL A 68 4.60 6.04 -5.23
CA VAL A 68 4.86 7.09 -6.23
C VAL A 68 6.13 7.82 -5.82
N TYR A 69 7.02 8.06 -6.77
CA TYR A 69 8.25 8.81 -6.55
C TYR A 69 8.24 10.08 -7.41
N ILE A 70 8.59 11.20 -6.79
CA ILE A 70 8.88 12.45 -7.49
C ILE A 70 10.38 12.46 -7.75
N LYS A 71 10.79 12.53 -9.02
CA LYS A 71 12.18 12.34 -9.44
C LYS A 71 12.68 13.47 -10.33
N ASP A 72 13.97 13.70 -10.28
CA ASP A 72 14.71 14.55 -11.22
C ASP A 72 15.94 13.75 -11.70
N GLY A 73 15.94 13.39 -12.99
CA GLY A 73 16.82 12.34 -13.51
C GLY A 73 16.66 11.03 -12.71
N LYS A 74 17.78 10.54 -12.14
CA LYS A 74 17.81 9.33 -11.29
C LYS A 74 17.52 9.62 -9.81
N LYS A 75 17.54 10.89 -9.39
CA LYS A 75 17.40 11.28 -7.98
C LYS A 75 15.93 11.22 -7.56
N VAL A 76 15.66 10.54 -6.44
CA VAL A 76 14.35 10.56 -5.79
C VAL A 76 14.26 11.79 -4.88
N LEU A 77 13.41 12.75 -5.24
CA LEU A 77 13.16 13.96 -4.47
C LEU A 77 12.16 13.73 -3.36
N TYR A 78 11.14 12.91 -3.58
CA TYR A 78 10.10 12.59 -2.59
C TYR A 78 9.48 11.21 -2.87
N THR A 79 9.02 10.53 -1.83
CA THR A 79 8.34 9.23 -1.94
C THR A 79 6.97 9.28 -1.27
N MET A 80 5.93 8.89 -2.01
CA MET A 80 4.55 8.85 -1.55
C MET A 80 4.08 7.40 -1.41
N TYR A 81 3.28 7.12 -0.38
CA TYR A 81 2.46 5.91 -0.32
C TYR A 81 1.40 5.97 -1.40
N ALA A 82 1.16 4.86 -2.09
CA ALA A 82 0.14 4.77 -3.10
C ALA A 82 -0.65 3.47 -2.98
N SER A 83 -1.87 3.44 -3.52
CA SER A 83 -2.57 2.21 -3.85
C SER A 83 -3.12 2.33 -5.27
N THR A 84 -2.59 1.50 -6.15
CA THR A 84 -2.93 1.43 -7.59
C THR A 84 -4.11 0.49 -7.82
N GLY A 85 -4.53 0.35 -9.07
CA GLY A 85 -5.66 -0.47 -9.49
C GLY A 85 -5.42 -1.96 -9.31
N LYS A 86 -6.44 -2.68 -8.86
CA LYS A 86 -6.42 -4.16 -8.79
C LYS A 86 -6.41 -4.75 -10.19
N ASP A 87 -6.00 -6.01 -10.31
CA ASP A 87 -6.11 -6.81 -11.54
C ASP A 87 -5.55 -6.11 -12.79
N HIS A 88 -4.42 -5.42 -12.63
CA HIS A 88 -3.75 -4.66 -13.70
C HIS A 88 -4.59 -3.51 -14.32
N SER A 89 -5.63 -3.03 -13.61
CA SER A 89 -6.47 -1.93 -14.08
C SER A 89 -5.75 -0.58 -14.15
N THR A 90 -4.63 -0.39 -13.44
CA THR A 90 -3.70 0.72 -13.73
C THR A 90 -2.75 0.31 -14.85
N PRO A 91 -2.87 0.89 -16.07
CA PRO A 91 -2.02 0.52 -17.19
C PRO A 91 -0.55 0.92 -16.95
N ASN A 92 0.38 0.03 -17.32
CA ASN A 92 1.79 0.39 -17.43
C ASN A 92 2.01 1.27 -18.67
N GLY A 93 2.99 2.17 -18.62
CA GLY A 93 3.32 3.00 -19.76
C GLY A 93 3.98 4.32 -19.37
N THR A 94 4.11 5.20 -20.36
CA THR A 94 4.52 6.58 -20.17
C THR A 94 3.37 7.50 -20.58
N PHE A 95 2.97 8.34 -19.64
CA PHE A 95 1.85 9.26 -19.73
C PHE A 95 2.30 10.65 -19.29
N HIS A 96 1.37 11.60 -19.25
CA HIS A 96 1.65 12.97 -18.82
C HIS A 96 0.49 13.52 -18.02
N ILE A 97 0.79 14.34 -17.00
CA ILE A 97 -0.22 15.08 -16.26
C ILE A 97 -1.04 15.93 -17.25
N GLN A 98 -2.35 15.80 -17.18
CA GLN A 98 -3.30 16.51 -18.03
C GLN A 98 -3.83 17.77 -17.32
N LYS A 99 -4.63 18.56 -18.04
CA LYS A 99 -5.18 19.82 -17.52
C LYS A 99 -6.25 19.59 -16.45
N GLU A 100 -6.98 18.49 -16.54
CA GLU A 100 -8.14 18.18 -15.72
C GLU A 100 -7.71 17.84 -14.30
N ARG A 101 -8.20 18.62 -13.35
CA ARG A 101 -7.97 18.44 -11.92
C ARG A 101 -9.06 19.14 -11.12
N GLY A 102 -9.29 18.72 -9.88
CA GLY A 102 -10.33 19.32 -9.05
C GLY A 102 -10.27 18.93 -7.58
N LYS A 103 -11.09 19.60 -6.76
CA LYS A 103 -11.08 19.43 -5.30
C LYS A 103 -11.79 18.15 -4.85
N PHE A 104 -12.81 17.73 -5.57
CA PHE A 104 -13.64 16.57 -5.25
C PHE A 104 -14.23 15.97 -6.53
N PHE A 105 -14.48 14.66 -6.52
CA PHE A 105 -15.36 13.98 -7.47
C PHE A 105 -16.10 12.86 -6.74
N TYR A 106 -17.23 12.42 -7.30
CA TYR A 106 -17.92 11.21 -6.92
C TYR A 106 -18.30 10.43 -8.17
N ASN A 107 -18.05 9.12 -8.17
CA ASN A 107 -18.43 8.22 -9.25
C ASN A 107 -19.53 7.27 -8.74
N GLN A 108 -20.73 7.40 -9.31
CA GLN A 108 -21.89 6.58 -8.94
C GLN A 108 -21.69 5.10 -9.26
N GLN A 109 -20.99 4.77 -10.35
CA GLN A 109 -20.76 3.38 -10.77
C GLN A 109 -19.86 2.63 -9.78
N SER A 110 -18.83 3.28 -9.25
CA SER A 110 -17.95 2.67 -8.23
C SER A 110 -18.46 2.88 -6.80
N GLY A 111 -19.42 3.79 -6.58
CA GLY A 111 -19.89 4.18 -5.25
C GLY A 111 -18.86 4.96 -4.43
N GLU A 112 -17.81 5.47 -5.07
CA GLU A 112 -16.67 6.11 -4.39
C GLU A 112 -16.43 7.53 -4.93
N GLY A 113 -16.08 8.43 -4.04
CA GLY A 113 -15.50 9.72 -4.36
C GLY A 113 -14.04 9.83 -3.91
N ALA A 114 -13.41 10.97 -4.20
CA ALA A 114 -12.13 11.33 -3.60
C ALA A 114 -11.86 12.82 -3.70
N LYS A 115 -10.84 13.28 -2.97
CA LYS A 115 -10.39 14.68 -2.95
C LYS A 115 -9.09 14.85 -3.73
N TYR A 116 -8.88 16.08 -4.22
CA TYR A 116 -7.65 16.52 -4.90
C TYR A 116 -7.24 15.65 -6.09
N TRP A 117 -8.15 15.47 -7.04
CA TRP A 117 -7.91 14.61 -8.19
C TRP A 117 -7.13 15.33 -9.30
N THR A 118 -6.21 14.62 -9.97
CA THR A 118 -5.39 15.14 -11.08
C THR A 118 -5.30 14.09 -12.17
N SER A 119 -5.75 14.41 -13.38
CA SER A 119 -5.75 13.47 -14.51
C SER A 119 -4.36 13.26 -15.09
N TRP A 120 -4.06 12.02 -15.48
CA TRP A 120 -2.83 11.66 -16.19
C TRP A 120 -3.06 10.79 -17.43
N LYS A 121 -4.28 10.30 -17.65
CA LYS A 121 -4.67 9.57 -18.87
C LYS A 121 -6.19 9.65 -19.10
N ASP A 122 -6.58 9.65 -20.37
CA ASP A 122 -7.96 9.63 -20.88
C ASP A 122 -8.89 10.73 -20.29
N HIS A 123 -8.35 11.92 -20.01
CA HIS A 123 -9.13 13.13 -19.71
C HIS A 123 -10.14 12.97 -18.57
N GLY A 124 -9.67 12.46 -17.43
CA GLY A 124 -10.47 12.35 -16.21
C GLY A 124 -10.81 10.91 -15.80
N VAL A 125 -10.47 9.91 -16.61
CA VAL A 125 -10.68 8.50 -16.27
C VAL A 125 -9.59 7.99 -15.31
N TYR A 126 -8.34 8.33 -15.57
CA TYR A 126 -7.19 7.87 -14.78
C TYR A 126 -6.55 9.01 -14.00
N LEU A 127 -6.65 8.92 -12.68
CA LEU A 127 -6.39 10.03 -11.77
C LEU A 127 -5.34 9.67 -10.72
N PHE A 128 -4.55 10.66 -10.30
CA PHE A 128 -4.00 10.70 -8.94
C PHE A 128 -5.03 11.35 -8.03
N HIS A 129 -5.36 10.77 -6.88
CA HIS A 129 -6.30 11.37 -5.92
C HIS A 129 -6.07 10.85 -4.49
N SER A 130 -6.74 11.44 -3.50
CA SER A 130 -6.67 10.96 -2.12
C SER A 130 -7.24 9.55 -1.96
N VAL A 131 -7.04 8.91 -0.82
CA VAL A 131 -7.89 7.80 -0.35
C VAL A 131 -9.40 8.10 -0.53
N PRO A 132 -10.24 7.07 -0.75
CA PRO A 132 -11.62 7.28 -1.21
C PRO A 132 -12.53 7.84 -0.11
N THR A 133 -13.62 8.44 -0.56
CA THR A 133 -14.70 8.99 0.25
C THR A 133 -16.06 8.43 -0.19
N ASP A 134 -17.08 8.63 0.63
CA ASP A 134 -18.47 8.56 0.18
C ASP A 134 -18.85 9.79 -0.68
N GLN A 135 -20.13 9.90 -1.03
CA GLN A 135 -20.69 10.99 -1.82
C GLN A 135 -20.63 12.34 -1.10
N GLU A 136 -20.73 12.32 0.22
CA GLU A 136 -20.69 13.48 1.10
C GLU A 136 -19.25 13.93 1.41
N GLY A 137 -18.25 13.16 1.00
CA GLY A 137 -16.83 13.47 1.15
C GLY A 137 -16.25 13.03 2.50
N HIS A 138 -16.91 12.15 3.25
CA HIS A 138 -16.35 11.45 4.40
C HIS A 138 -15.45 10.32 3.93
N PHE A 139 -14.27 10.19 4.53
CA PHE A 139 -13.30 9.18 4.14
C PHE A 139 -13.74 7.77 4.52
N LEU A 140 -13.64 6.85 3.57
CA LEU A 140 -13.88 5.42 3.79
C LEU A 140 -12.68 4.82 4.51
N LYS A 141 -12.69 4.87 5.85
CA LYS A 141 -11.52 4.54 6.68
C LYS A 141 -10.95 3.14 6.39
N LYS A 142 -11.82 2.13 6.21
CA LYS A 142 -11.40 0.75 5.93
C LYS A 142 -10.57 0.66 4.65
N GLU A 143 -11.00 1.35 3.59
CA GLU A 143 -10.28 1.44 2.31
C GLU A 143 -8.98 2.25 2.45
N ALA A 144 -9.05 3.38 3.14
CA ALA A 144 -7.92 4.26 3.37
C ALA A 144 -6.79 3.59 4.16
N ASP A 145 -7.13 2.71 5.11
CA ASP A 145 -6.18 1.97 5.92
C ASP A 145 -5.41 0.90 5.11
N GLN A 146 -5.82 0.60 3.87
CA GLN A 146 -5.06 -0.27 2.94
C GLN A 146 -3.99 0.47 2.12
N LEU A 147 -3.97 1.81 2.18
CA LEU A 147 -3.04 2.62 1.41
C LEU A 147 -1.59 2.15 1.59
N GLY A 148 -0.87 1.95 0.47
CA GLY A 148 0.55 1.60 0.50
C GLY A 148 0.87 0.14 0.86
N LYS A 149 -0.15 -0.68 1.15
CA LYS A 149 -0.01 -2.12 1.44
C LYS A 149 -0.19 -2.98 0.19
N GLU A 150 -1.18 -2.65 -0.62
CA GLU A 150 -1.56 -3.40 -1.82
C GLU A 150 -2.27 -2.51 -2.85
N ALA A 151 -2.48 -3.06 -4.05
CA ALA A 151 -3.34 -2.47 -5.04
C ALA A 151 -4.77 -2.46 -4.50
N ASN A 152 -5.39 -1.30 -4.46
CA ASN A 152 -6.72 -1.14 -3.93
C ASN A 152 -7.42 0.03 -4.59
N SER A 153 -7.70 -0.03 -5.89
CA SER A 153 -8.52 0.93 -6.63
C SER A 153 -9.08 0.28 -7.91
N HIS A 154 -9.85 1.05 -8.69
CA HIS A 154 -10.40 0.66 -9.99
C HIS A 154 -9.53 1.09 -11.20
N GLY A 155 -8.30 1.57 -10.95
CA GLY A 155 -7.36 2.00 -12.00
C GLY A 155 -6.60 3.29 -11.67
N CYS A 156 -7.18 4.13 -10.82
CA CYS A 156 -6.54 5.34 -10.32
C CYS A 156 -5.40 5.06 -9.32
N VAL A 157 -4.55 6.06 -9.08
CA VAL A 157 -3.49 6.01 -8.07
C VAL A 157 -3.96 6.77 -6.82
N ARG A 158 -4.38 6.03 -5.79
CA ARG A 158 -4.77 6.59 -4.49
C ARG A 158 -3.52 6.99 -3.70
N LEU A 159 -3.57 8.13 -3.01
CA LEU A 159 -2.46 8.71 -2.22
C LEU A 159 -2.93 9.14 -0.83
N THR A 160 -2.00 9.53 0.03
CA THR A 160 -2.36 10.29 1.25
C THR A 160 -3.04 11.60 0.85
N VAL A 161 -3.91 12.13 1.71
CA VAL A 161 -4.62 13.39 1.44
C VAL A 161 -3.63 14.54 1.14
N PRO A 162 -2.55 14.74 1.92
CA PRO A 162 -1.59 15.79 1.63
C PRO A 162 -0.80 15.59 0.33
N ASP A 163 -0.45 14.35 -0.01
CA ASP A 163 0.31 14.06 -1.23
C ASP A 163 -0.55 14.32 -2.49
N ALA A 164 -1.82 13.90 -2.48
CA ALA A 164 -2.77 14.16 -3.55
C ALA A 164 -2.98 15.67 -3.75
N LYS A 165 -3.16 16.42 -2.66
CA LYS A 165 -3.27 17.88 -2.67
C LYS A 165 -2.02 18.53 -3.28
N TRP A 166 -0.83 18.05 -2.89
CA TRP A 166 0.42 18.61 -3.40
C TRP A 166 0.56 18.40 -4.91
N ILE A 167 0.27 17.19 -5.43
CA ILE A 167 0.27 16.95 -6.89
C ILE A 167 -0.74 17.87 -7.59
N ASN A 168 -1.97 17.94 -7.08
CA ASN A 168 -3.05 18.74 -7.66
C ASN A 168 -2.69 20.22 -7.79
N GLU A 169 -2.10 20.79 -6.75
CA GLU A 169 -1.81 22.22 -6.69
C GLU A 169 -0.49 22.61 -7.36
N ASN A 170 0.50 21.71 -7.37
CA ASN A 170 1.88 22.08 -7.73
C ASN A 170 2.37 21.44 -9.03
N MET A 171 1.89 20.25 -9.39
CA MET A 171 2.47 19.51 -10.51
C MET A 171 2.05 20.12 -11.86
N PRO A 172 3.01 20.56 -12.69
CA PRO A 172 2.71 21.15 -13.99
C PRO A 172 1.97 20.17 -14.92
N VAL A 173 1.12 20.74 -15.79
CA VAL A 173 0.60 20.01 -16.95
C VAL A 173 1.77 19.62 -17.85
N GLY A 174 1.73 18.42 -18.42
CA GLY A 174 2.80 17.89 -19.25
C GLY A 174 3.93 17.23 -18.45
N THR A 175 3.89 17.21 -17.11
CA THR A 175 4.87 16.42 -16.34
C THR A 175 4.75 14.95 -16.72
N LYS A 176 5.87 14.33 -17.09
CA LYS A 176 5.95 12.91 -17.42
C LYS A 176 5.57 12.03 -16.22
N VAL A 177 4.77 11.01 -16.48
CA VAL A 177 4.34 9.98 -15.53
C VAL A 177 4.72 8.62 -16.13
N VAL A 178 5.58 7.86 -15.46
CA VAL A 178 5.92 6.49 -15.86
C VAL A 178 5.28 5.54 -14.86
N ILE A 179 4.52 4.59 -15.35
CA ILE A 179 3.87 3.55 -14.54
C ILE A 179 4.42 2.21 -14.95
N HIS A 180 4.86 1.44 -13.96
CA HIS A 180 5.40 0.12 -14.15
C HIS A 180 5.03 -0.79 -12.99
N GLN A 181 5.32 -2.08 -13.15
CA GLN A 181 5.23 -3.06 -12.06
C GLN A 181 6.26 -2.70 -10.97
#